data_AF-A0A952PKD7-F1
#
_entry.id   AF-A0A952PKD7-F1
#
_cell.length_a   1.000
_cell.length_b   1.000
_cell.length_c   1.000
_cell.angle_alpha   90.00
_cell.angle_beta   90.00
_cell.angle_gamma   90.00
#
_symmetry.space_group_name_H-M   'P 1'
#
loop_
_entity.id
_entity.type
_entity.pdbx_description
1 polymer ?
#
loop_
_entity_poly.entity_id
_entity_poly.type
_entity_poly.pdbx_seq_one_letter_code
_entity_poly.pdbx_strand_id
1 'polypeptide(L)'
;MSTPFMMRPPEEETRTYRKPGEEPPKPPLEVIKLLIKQTWESVWAPLTGKVKKQVERRTAPLEERLHVARNAVLSDEEVEVLLNDPNPMVRLELVHNDTISGEVLERLKHDPDVTVSTIARRKQIQFIL
;
A
#
# COMPACT_ATOMS: atom_id res chain seq x y z
N MET A 1 -17.84 24.36 76.29
CA MET A 1 -17.63 22.98 75.83
C MET A 1 -17.70 23.00 74.30
N SER A 2 -16.58 22.83 73.61
CA SER A 2 -16.50 22.86 72.14
C SER A 2 -16.40 21.44 71.59
N THR A 3 -17.19 21.13 70.56
CA THR A 3 -17.11 19.87 69.80
C THR A 3 -15.85 19.83 68.94
N PRO A 4 -15.21 18.65 68.76
CA PRO A 4 -13.96 18.54 68.00
C PRO A 4 -14.23 18.53 66.49
N PHE A 5 -13.37 19.23 65.77
CA PHE A 5 -13.33 19.29 64.31
C PHE A 5 -12.88 17.92 63.75
N MET A 6 -13.79 17.15 63.17
CA MET A 6 -13.46 15.94 62.40
C MET A 6 -12.76 16.37 61.09
N MET A 7 -11.45 16.15 60.99
CA MET A 7 -10.74 16.27 59.71
C MET A 7 -11.15 15.13 58.78
N ARG A 8 -11.53 15.48 57.55
CA ARG A 8 -11.80 14.52 56.46
C ARG A 8 -10.48 13.89 55.99
N PRO A 9 -10.44 12.59 55.64
CA PRO A 9 -9.22 11.94 55.17
C PRO A 9 -8.69 12.57 53.86
N PRO A 10 -7.37 12.72 53.69
CA PRO A 10 -6.74 13.43 52.56
C PRO A 10 -6.92 12.73 51.20
N GLU A 11 -7.37 11.48 51.20
CA GLU A 11 -7.57 10.65 50.01
C GLU A 11 -8.77 11.14 49.15
N GLU A 12 -9.72 11.88 49.72
CA GLU A 12 -10.94 12.32 49.02
C GLU A 12 -10.77 13.64 48.24
N GLU A 13 -9.68 14.39 48.44
CA GLU A 13 -9.50 15.69 47.78
C GLU A 13 -9.01 15.60 46.33
N THR A 14 -8.55 14.43 45.86
CA THR A 14 -7.95 14.29 44.52
C THR A 14 -8.77 13.45 43.55
N ARG A 15 -9.87 12.81 43.99
CA ARG A 15 -10.76 12.09 43.07
C ARG A 15 -11.70 13.07 42.40
N THR A 16 -11.32 13.55 41.22
CA THR A 16 -12.19 14.38 40.38
C THR A 16 -13.46 13.60 40.03
N TYR A 17 -14.52 13.85 40.80
CA TYR A 17 -15.83 13.22 40.59
C TYR A 17 -16.42 13.78 39.29
N ARG A 18 -16.33 13.01 38.21
CA ARG A 18 -16.96 13.36 36.93
C ARG A 18 -18.45 13.06 37.03
N LYS A 19 -19.32 14.06 36.80
CA LYS A 19 -20.77 13.82 36.86
C LYS A 19 -21.21 12.92 35.70
N PRO A 20 -22.15 11.98 35.92
CA PRO A 20 -22.73 11.20 34.82
C PRO A 20 -23.35 12.13 33.78
N GLY A 21 -22.82 12.13 32.56
CA GLY A 21 -23.25 13.02 31.47
C GLY A 21 -22.28 14.15 31.12
N GLU A 22 -21.18 14.36 31.88
CA GLU A 22 -20.13 15.29 31.48
C GLU A 22 -19.27 14.69 30.37
N GLU A 23 -19.38 15.29 29.17
CA GLU A 23 -18.58 14.93 28.00
C GLU A 23 -17.08 14.94 28.35
N PRO A 24 -16.27 13.94 27.91
CA PRO A 24 -14.82 13.93 28.05
C PRO A 24 -14.20 15.31 27.76
N PRO A 25 -13.21 15.79 28.54
CA PRO A 25 -12.56 17.03 28.16
C PRO A 25 -11.98 16.83 26.76
N LYS A 26 -12.28 17.77 25.86
CA LYS A 26 -11.71 17.73 24.51
C LYS A 26 -10.18 17.68 24.67
N PRO A 27 -9.51 16.68 24.06
CA PRO A 27 -8.08 16.52 24.26
C PRO A 27 -7.34 17.80 23.84
N PRO A 28 -6.25 18.17 24.54
CA PRO A 28 -5.47 19.34 24.17
C PRO A 28 -5.08 19.29 22.70
N LEU A 29 -5.06 20.45 22.04
CA LEU A 29 -4.74 20.54 20.61
C LEU A 29 -3.40 19.88 20.26
N GLU A 30 -2.42 19.95 21.16
CA GLU A 30 -1.12 19.28 20.99
C GLU A 30 -1.21 17.75 20.98
N VAL A 31 -2.13 17.17 21.75
CA VAL A 31 -2.41 15.73 21.72
C VAL A 31 -3.07 15.34 20.41
N ILE A 32 -4.03 16.14 19.92
CA ILE A 32 -4.67 15.91 18.62
C ILE A 32 -3.65 16.00 17.49
N LYS A 33 -2.79 17.03 17.49
CA LYS A 33 -1.71 17.18 16.50
C LYS A 33 -0.73 16.00 16.53
N LEU A 34 -0.36 15.52 17.72
CA LEU A 34 0.54 14.38 17.88
C LEU A 34 -0.08 13.10 17.32
N LEU A 35 -1.36 12.85 17.62
CA LEU A 35 -2.10 11.69 17.12
C LEU A 35 -2.26 11.74 15.59
N ILE A 36 -2.56 12.92 15.02
CA ILE A 36 -2.61 13.10 13.56
C ILE A 36 -1.25 12.83 12.93
N LYS A 37 -0.16 13.35 13.52
CA LYS A 37 1.20 13.09 13.01
C LYS A 37 1.55 11.61 13.08
N GLN A 38 1.27 10.94 14.19
CA GLN A 38 1.58 9.53 14.38
C GLN A 38 0.79 8.63 13.41
N THR A 39 -0.49 8.94 13.21
CA THR A 39 -1.34 8.20 12.25
C THR A 39 -0.91 8.44 10.81
N TRP A 40 -0.49 9.66 10.45
CA TRP A 40 0.10 9.94 9.14
C TRP A 40 1.36 9.12 8.87
N GLU A 41 2.34 9.17 9.78
CA GLU A 41 3.64 8.48 9.61
C GLU A 41 3.49 6.95 9.61
N SER A 42 2.60 6.41 10.46
CA SER A 42 2.53 4.96 10.68
C SER A 42 1.60 4.24 9.70
N VAL A 43 0.61 4.95 9.13
CA VAL A 43 -0.45 4.32 8.32
C VAL A 43 -0.44 4.85 6.89
N TRP A 44 -0.50 6.17 6.70
CA TRP A 44 -0.74 6.75 5.37
C TRP A 44 0.56 7.04 4.59
N ALA A 45 1.65 7.44 5.24
CA ALA A 45 2.92 7.75 4.58
C ALA A 45 3.52 6.55 3.83
N PRO A 46 3.55 5.31 4.37
CA PRO A 46 4.06 4.15 3.62
C PRO A 46 3.16 3.78 2.43
N LEU A 47 1.84 3.85 2.62
CA LEU A 47 0.86 3.54 1.57
C LEU A 47 0.97 4.52 0.40
N THR A 48 1.07 5.82 0.69
CA THR A 48 1.24 6.86 -0.32
C THR A 48 2.58 6.74 -1.04
N GLY A 49 3.66 6.38 -0.33
CA GLY A 49 4.97 6.12 -0.95
C GLY A 49 4.94 4.96 -1.95
N LYS A 50 4.29 3.83 -1.61
CA LYS A 50 4.15 2.67 -2.51
C LYS A 50 3.37 3.02 -3.77
N VAL A 51 2.22 3.66 -3.61
CA VAL A 51 1.38 4.08 -4.75
C VAL A 51 2.13 5.07 -5.63
N LYS A 52 2.80 6.06 -5.04
CA LYS A 52 3.61 7.03 -5.79
C LYS A 52 4.66 6.34 -6.65
N LYS A 53 5.43 5.41 -6.07
CA LYS A 53 6.47 4.65 -6.79
C LYS A 53 5.89 3.81 -7.93
N GLN A 54 4.72 3.19 -7.74
CA GLN A 54 4.05 2.44 -8.81
C GLN A 54 3.58 3.35 -9.95
N VAL A 55 3.00 4.52 -9.63
CA VAL A 55 2.60 5.50 -10.63
C VAL A 55 3.80 5.96 -11.43
N GLU A 56 4.89 6.36 -10.76
CA GLU A 56 6.14 6.80 -11.40
C GLU A 56 6.65 5.74 -12.39
N ARG A 57 6.69 4.45 -11.99
CA ARG A 57 7.10 3.34 -12.87
C ARG A 57 6.18 3.15 -14.08
N ARG A 58 4.86 3.27 -13.92
CA ARG A 58 3.88 3.12 -15.02
C ARG A 58 3.90 4.32 -15.98
N THR A 59 4.29 5.49 -15.49
CA THR A 59 4.37 6.72 -16.28
C THR A 59 5.78 7.03 -16.79
N ALA A 60 6.76 6.18 -16.48
CA ALA A 60 8.11 6.31 -17.00
C ALA A 60 8.11 6.32 -18.54
N PRO A 61 9.13 6.92 -19.18
CA PRO A 61 9.29 6.87 -20.63
C PRO A 61 9.13 5.46 -21.18
N LEU A 62 8.52 5.34 -22.36
CA LEU A 62 8.19 4.04 -22.96
C LEU A 62 9.44 3.17 -23.10
N GLU A 63 10.54 3.77 -23.54
CA GLU A 63 11.83 3.12 -23.76
C GLU A 63 12.39 2.50 -22.48
N GLU A 64 12.22 3.18 -21.35
CA GLU A 64 12.65 2.67 -20.04
C GLU A 64 11.79 1.47 -19.62
N ARG A 65 10.47 1.56 -19.79
CA ARG A 65 9.56 0.45 -19.47
C ARG A 65 9.80 -0.77 -20.36
N LEU A 66 10.09 -0.56 -21.65
CA LEU A 66 10.51 -1.63 -22.57
C LEU A 66 11.86 -2.24 -22.17
N HIS A 67 12.81 -1.41 -21.73
CA HIS A 67 14.11 -1.89 -21.25
C HIS A 67 13.95 -2.78 -20.02
N VAL A 68 13.13 -2.36 -19.05
CA VAL A 68 12.82 -3.18 -17.86
C VAL A 68 12.12 -4.47 -18.29
N ALA A 69 11.11 -4.43 -19.17
CA ALA A 69 10.39 -5.62 -19.62
C ALA A 69 11.28 -6.69 -20.26
N ARG A 70 12.37 -6.29 -20.91
CA ARG A 70 13.37 -7.20 -21.51
C ARG A 70 14.41 -7.72 -20.52
N ASN A 71 14.44 -7.20 -19.29
CA ASN A 71 15.46 -7.53 -18.32
C ASN A 71 15.28 -8.96 -17.79
N ALA A 72 16.34 -9.77 -17.81
CA ALA A 72 16.31 -11.17 -17.41
C ALA A 72 16.07 -11.41 -15.90
N VAL A 73 16.09 -10.36 -15.08
CA VAL A 73 15.78 -10.49 -13.65
C VAL A 73 14.77 -9.42 -13.28
N LEU A 74 13.50 -9.82 -13.24
CA LEU A 74 12.40 -8.99 -12.79
C LEU A 74 12.04 -9.36 -11.35
N SER A 75 11.88 -8.35 -10.49
CA SER A 75 11.20 -8.53 -9.21
C SER A 75 9.70 -8.71 -9.42
N ASP A 76 9.01 -9.36 -8.48
CA ASP A 76 7.54 -9.54 -8.51
C ASP A 76 6.80 -8.21 -8.67
N GLU A 77 7.34 -7.14 -8.10
CA GLU A 77 6.77 -5.79 -8.16
C GLU A 77 6.93 -5.16 -9.54
N GLU A 78 8.03 -5.45 -10.24
CA GLU A 78 8.23 -5.01 -11.63
C GLU A 78 7.33 -5.82 -12.56
N VAL A 79 7.24 -7.14 -12.36
CA VAL A 79 6.29 -7.99 -13.09
C VAL A 79 4.87 -7.45 -12.95
N GLU A 80 4.41 -7.14 -11.74
CA GLU A 80 3.04 -6.64 -11.53
C GLU A 80 2.82 -5.27 -12.18
N VAL A 81 3.82 -4.38 -12.14
CA VAL A 81 3.74 -3.09 -12.82
C VAL A 81 3.64 -3.26 -14.33
N LEU A 82 4.47 -4.12 -14.91
CA LEU A 82 4.53 -4.35 -16.35
C LEU A 82 3.31 -5.14 -16.87
N LEU A 83 2.79 -6.10 -16.10
CA LEU A 83 1.55 -6.82 -16.41
C LEU A 83 0.37 -5.88 -16.60
N ASN A 84 0.33 -4.80 -15.84
CA ASN A 84 -0.73 -3.80 -15.90
C ASN A 84 -0.30 -2.55 -16.69
N ASP A 85 0.78 -2.62 -17.48
CA ASP A 85 1.22 -1.48 -18.28
C ASP A 85 0.14 -1.10 -19.30
N PRO A 86 -0.22 0.18 -19.45
CA PRO A 86 -1.23 0.58 -20.43
C PRO A 86 -0.82 0.30 -21.88
N ASN A 87 0.48 0.26 -22.19
CA ASN A 87 0.97 0.04 -23.54
C ASN A 87 1.12 -1.47 -23.83
N PRO A 88 0.40 -2.02 -24.82
CA PRO A 88 0.47 -3.44 -25.15
C PRO A 88 1.87 -3.88 -25.60
N MET A 89 2.70 -2.98 -26.15
CA MET A 89 4.08 -3.31 -26.53
C MET A 89 4.93 -3.68 -25.31
N VAL A 90 4.75 -3.00 -24.18
CA VAL A 90 5.46 -3.32 -22.93
C VAL A 90 5.04 -4.70 -22.42
N ARG A 91 3.73 -4.99 -22.43
CA ARG A 91 3.21 -6.30 -22.05
C ARG A 91 3.68 -7.41 -23.00
N LEU A 92 3.84 -7.10 -24.28
CA LEU A 92 4.36 -8.02 -25.27
C LEU A 92 5.84 -8.35 -25.05
N GLU A 93 6.67 -7.36 -24.76
CA GLU A 93 8.08 -7.58 -24.36
C GLU A 93 8.17 -8.41 -23.09
N LEU A 94 7.26 -8.20 -22.13
CA LEU A 94 7.17 -9.06 -20.96
C LEU A 94 6.87 -10.51 -21.36
N VAL A 95 5.97 -10.80 -22.30
CA VAL A 95 5.75 -12.17 -22.81
C VAL A 95 7.02 -12.75 -23.45
N HIS A 96 7.78 -11.94 -24.19
CA HIS A 96 9.00 -12.43 -24.83
C HIS A 96 10.14 -12.67 -23.86
N ASN A 97 10.12 -12.08 -22.68
CA ASN A 97 11.12 -12.31 -21.65
C ASN A 97 11.12 -13.79 -21.19
N ASP A 98 12.28 -14.42 -21.21
CA ASP A 98 12.44 -15.86 -20.95
C ASP A 98 12.42 -16.23 -19.48
N THR A 99 12.51 -15.25 -18.58
CA THR A 99 12.51 -15.48 -17.14
C THR A 99 11.14 -15.28 -16.50
N ILE A 100 10.11 -14.99 -17.30
CA ILE A 100 8.74 -14.89 -16.80
C ILE A 100 8.20 -16.26 -16.41
N SER A 101 7.40 -16.31 -15.36
CA SER A 101 6.80 -17.55 -14.89
C SER A 101 5.58 -17.96 -15.72
N GLY A 102 5.22 -19.24 -15.63
CA GLY A 102 3.98 -19.75 -16.22
C GLY A 102 2.72 -19.08 -15.66
N GLU A 103 2.74 -18.58 -14.42
CA GLU A 103 1.60 -17.85 -13.82
C GLU A 103 1.38 -16.48 -14.48
N VAL A 104 2.48 -15.77 -14.79
CA VAL A 104 2.44 -14.51 -15.54
C VAL A 104 1.86 -14.74 -16.93
N LEU A 105 2.29 -15.82 -17.58
CA LEU A 105 1.75 -16.22 -18.88
C LEU A 105 0.25 -16.56 -18.79
N GLU A 106 -0.21 -17.29 -17.76
CA GLU A 106 -1.65 -17.58 -17.58
C GLU A 106 -2.50 -16.30 -17.52
N ARG A 107 -2.04 -15.28 -16.79
CA ARG A 107 -2.71 -13.98 -16.75
C ARG A 107 -2.75 -13.33 -18.14
N LEU A 108 -1.62 -13.32 -18.85
CA LEU A 108 -1.50 -12.67 -20.16
C LEU A 108 -2.29 -13.39 -21.27
N LYS A 109 -2.67 -14.65 -21.14
CA LYS A 109 -3.59 -15.32 -22.10
C LYS A 109 -4.98 -14.68 -22.15
N HIS A 110 -5.35 -13.92 -21.13
CA HIS A 110 -6.59 -13.16 -21.03
C HIS A 110 -6.36 -11.66 -21.24
N ASP A 111 -5.19 -11.25 -21.74
CA ASP A 111 -4.90 -9.85 -22.04
C ASP A 111 -5.92 -9.27 -23.04
N PRO A 112 -6.38 -8.02 -22.82
CA PRO A 112 -7.31 -7.37 -23.75
C PRO A 112 -6.71 -7.14 -25.14
N ASP A 113 -5.38 -7.08 -25.26
CA ASP A 113 -4.70 -7.03 -26.54
C ASP A 113 -4.59 -8.45 -27.14
N VAL A 114 -5.11 -8.61 -28.36
CA VAL A 114 -5.16 -9.90 -29.06
C VAL A 114 -3.76 -10.43 -29.38
N THR A 115 -2.80 -9.56 -29.66
CA THR A 115 -1.43 -9.95 -29.99
C THR A 115 -0.73 -10.50 -28.75
N VAL A 116 -0.83 -9.78 -27.64
CA VAL A 116 -0.28 -10.20 -26.34
C VAL A 116 -0.87 -11.54 -25.91
N SER A 117 -2.19 -11.66 -25.92
CA SER A 117 -2.87 -12.90 -25.50
C SER A 117 -2.56 -14.10 -26.40
N THR A 118 -2.46 -13.90 -27.71
CA THR A 118 -2.11 -14.97 -28.65
C THR A 118 -0.69 -15.48 -28.43
N ILE A 119 0.27 -14.57 -28.23
CA ILE A 119 1.67 -14.95 -28.00
C ILE A 119 1.83 -15.60 -26.62
N ALA A 120 1.15 -15.10 -25.58
CA ALA A 120 1.17 -15.72 -24.26
C ALA A 120 0.64 -17.17 -24.29
N ARG A 121 -0.46 -17.43 -25.01
CA ARG A 121 -0.99 -18.81 -25.20
C ARG A 121 0.03 -19.72 -25.87
N ARG A 122 0.69 -19.23 -26.93
CA ARG A 122 1.72 -20.00 -27.65
C ARG A 122 2.92 -20.29 -26.75
N LYS A 123 3.42 -19.29 -26.03
CA LYS A 123 4.58 -19.46 -25.13
C LYS A 123 4.27 -20.43 -23.99
N GLN A 124 3.03 -20.44 -23.46
CA GLN A 124 2.68 -21.43 -22.44
C GLN A 124 2.69 -22.87 -22.97
N ILE A 125 2.23 -23.11 -24.19
CA ILE A 125 2.28 -24.46 -24.77
C ILE A 125 3.72 -24.95 -24.84
N GLN A 126 4.66 -24.06 -25.21
CA GLN A 126 6.09 -24.36 -25.21
C GLN A 126 6.67 -24.61 -23.81
N PHE A 127 6.05 -24.08 -22.76
CA PHE A 127 6.45 -24.33 -21.37
C PHE A 127 6.02 -25.71 -20.85
N ILE A 128 5.08 -26.38 -21.52
CA ILE A 128 4.50 -27.67 -21.11
C ILE A 128 5.14 -28.85 -21.88
N LEU A 129 5.86 -28.57 -22.98
CA LEU A 129 6.54 -29.56 -23.82
C LEU A 129 8.04 -29.63 -23.50
#